data_AF-A0ABD3FSC9-F1
#
_entry.id   AF-A0ABD3FSC9-F1
#
_cell.length_a   1.000
_cell.length_b   1.000
_cell.length_c   1.000
_cell.angle_alpha   90.00
_cell.angle_beta   90.00
_cell.angle_gamma   90.00
#
_symmetry.space_group_name_H-M   'P 1'
#
loop_
_entity.id
_entity.type
_entity.pdbx_description
1 polymer ?
#
loop_
_entity_poly.entity_id
_entity_poly.type
_entity_poly.pdbx_seq_one_letter_code
_entity_poly.pdbx_strand_id
1 'polypeptide(L)'
;MSWGVVAAVALLTALQEPCLAANTFDTYSYYALREQCDGTPNRVDSYEAGFYEPYLSCDNACNDSSSSWKSHNTVCNSSDYKENIATAFGSASYLLQGAFKSDCEIFRGAVGLASGDCQQVIMYVEDWGFSVYEMIQLEANGTLSVRYFRDQACARPMNGSATLTFQIDAQDTDVTSDLLNSSTCDANGYRWTYFTGRSSSSTQCFLVGNESRKNTFLKISYIAI
;
A
#
# COMPACT_ATOMS: atom_id res chain seq x y z
N MET A 1 7.01 33.12 -46.66
CA MET A 1 7.36 31.68 -46.56
C MET A 1 7.63 31.39 -45.09
N SER A 2 6.59 31.00 -44.36
CA SER A 2 6.63 30.77 -42.91
C SER A 2 7.09 29.35 -42.62
N TRP A 3 8.18 29.21 -41.87
CA TRP A 3 8.65 27.95 -41.32
C TRP A 3 7.78 27.60 -40.11
N GLY A 4 6.97 26.55 -40.23
CA GLY A 4 6.18 25.99 -39.13
C GLY A 4 7.02 24.99 -38.36
N VAL A 5 7.35 25.31 -37.11
CA VAL A 5 7.93 24.37 -36.14
C VAL A 5 6.85 23.36 -35.76
N VAL A 6 7.04 22.09 -36.11
CA VAL A 6 6.19 21.00 -35.64
C VAL A 6 6.69 20.61 -34.24
N ALA A 7 5.98 21.03 -33.20
CA ALA A 7 6.19 20.52 -31.86
C ALA A 7 5.57 19.11 -31.76
N ALA A 8 6.41 18.11 -31.55
CA ALA A 8 5.96 16.76 -31.23
C ALA A 8 5.39 16.77 -29.80
N VAL A 9 4.07 16.58 -29.67
CA VAL A 9 3.43 16.32 -28.38
C VAL A 9 3.68 14.86 -28.04
N ALA A 10 4.56 14.62 -27.06
CA ALA A 10 4.73 13.29 -26.48
C ALA A 10 3.42 12.91 -25.76
N LEU A 11 2.70 11.94 -26.32
CA LEU A 11 1.53 11.35 -25.70
C LEU A 11 2.02 10.41 -24.59
N LEU A 12 2.02 10.87 -23.34
CA LEU A 12 2.18 10.00 -22.18
C LEU A 12 0.92 9.13 -22.07
N THR A 13 1.02 7.90 -22.57
CA THR A 13 0.00 6.87 -22.34
C THR A 13 -0.02 6.54 -20.85
N ALA A 14 -1.06 6.97 -20.15
CA ALA A 14 -1.34 6.48 -18.80
C ALA A 14 -1.49 4.96 -18.88
N LEU A 15 -0.65 4.24 -18.13
CA LEU A 15 -0.74 2.79 -17.96
C LEU A 15 -2.09 2.47 -17.28
N GLN A 16 -3.09 2.10 -18.06
CA GLN A 16 -4.28 1.43 -17.53
C GLN A 16 -3.84 0.02 -17.12
N GLU A 17 -3.77 -0.23 -15.81
CA GLU A 17 -3.66 -1.60 -15.29
C GLU A 17 -4.88 -2.40 -15.79
N PRO A 18 -4.71 -3.58 -16.42
CA PRO A 18 -5.83 -4.36 -16.91
C PRO A 18 -6.76 -4.74 -15.75
N CYS A 19 -8.06 -4.52 -15.91
CA CYS A 19 -9.07 -4.92 -14.94
C CYS A 19 -9.00 -6.45 -14.76
N LEU A 20 -8.39 -6.88 -13.66
CA LEU A 20 -8.36 -8.27 -13.22
C LEU A 20 -9.81 -8.76 -13.02
N ALA A 21 -10.06 -10.06 -13.22
CA ALA A 21 -11.31 -10.69 -12.79
C ALA A 21 -11.60 -10.25 -11.35
N ALA A 22 -12.86 -9.90 -11.04
CA ALA A 22 -13.25 -9.14 -9.85
C ALA A 22 -12.95 -9.90 -8.54
N ASN A 23 -11.67 -9.94 -8.16
CA ASN A 23 -11.23 -10.29 -6.84
C ASN A 23 -11.67 -9.14 -5.95
N THR A 24 -12.58 -9.42 -5.03
CA THR A 24 -12.88 -8.48 -3.98
C THR A 24 -11.84 -8.62 -2.87
N PHE A 25 -11.65 -7.58 -2.09
CA PHE A 25 -10.63 -7.49 -1.07
C PHE A 25 -11.22 -7.06 0.27
N ASP A 26 -10.67 -7.64 1.33
CA ASP A 26 -10.92 -7.22 2.69
C ASP A 26 -9.70 -6.43 3.19
N THR A 27 -9.95 -5.30 3.86
CA THR A 27 -8.93 -4.35 4.30
C THR A 27 -8.96 -4.16 5.82
N TYR A 28 -7.82 -4.39 6.47
CA TYR A 28 -7.68 -4.38 7.92
C TYR A 28 -6.65 -3.34 8.35
N SER A 29 -7.05 -2.44 9.26
CA SER A 29 -6.17 -1.44 9.84
C SER A 29 -5.72 -1.90 11.23
N TYR A 30 -4.44 -1.71 11.55
CA TYR A 30 -3.85 -2.11 12.81
C TYR A 30 -3.20 -0.94 13.54
N TYR A 31 -3.46 -0.87 14.85
CA TYR A 31 -3.07 0.23 15.74
C TYR A 31 -2.30 -0.34 16.92
N ALA A 32 -0.99 -0.12 16.93
CA ALA A 32 -0.11 -0.53 18.01
C ALA A 32 -0.20 0.45 19.18
N LEU A 33 -0.16 -0.09 20.41
CA LEU A 33 -0.09 0.68 21.66
C LEU A 33 -1.25 1.67 21.86
N ARG A 34 -2.41 1.41 21.23
CA ARG A 34 -3.61 2.24 21.37
C ARG A 34 -4.71 1.52 22.12
N GLU A 35 -5.49 2.28 22.89
CA GLU A 35 -6.69 1.79 23.57
C GLU A 35 -7.91 1.73 22.64
N GLN A 36 -7.84 2.39 21.48
CA GLN A 36 -8.90 2.49 20.47
C GLN A 36 -8.32 2.48 19.05
N CYS A 37 -9.17 2.20 18.07
CA CYS A 37 -8.85 2.20 16.64
C CYS A 37 -9.04 3.61 16.08
N ASP A 38 -8.25 4.56 16.58
CA ASP A 38 -8.31 5.97 16.18
C ASP A 38 -6.92 6.48 15.78
N GLY A 39 -6.90 7.50 14.93
CA GLY A 39 -5.72 8.12 14.32
C GLY A 39 -5.18 7.34 13.12
N THR A 40 -3.92 7.61 12.78
CA THR A 40 -3.24 6.90 11.69
C THR A 40 -2.85 5.48 12.14
N PRO A 41 -3.24 4.43 11.40
CA PRO A 41 -2.82 3.07 11.68
C PRO A 41 -1.31 2.91 11.45
N ASN A 42 -0.67 1.97 12.15
CA ASN A 42 0.73 1.62 11.90
C ASN A 42 0.87 0.78 10.61
N ARG A 43 -0.15 -0.05 10.34
CA ARG A 43 -0.18 -0.99 9.23
C ARG A 43 -1.60 -1.15 8.73
N VAL A 44 -1.78 -1.25 7.41
CA VAL A 44 -3.06 -1.58 6.78
C VAL A 44 -2.84 -2.71 5.80
N ASP A 45 -3.52 -3.82 6.01
CA ASP A 45 -3.41 -5.00 5.17
C ASP A 45 -4.60 -5.07 4.22
N SER A 46 -4.39 -5.56 2.99
CA SER A 46 -5.48 -5.92 2.10
C SER A 46 -5.22 -7.21 1.35
N TYR A 47 -6.20 -8.12 1.40
CA TYR A 47 -6.10 -9.46 0.80
C TYR A 47 -7.38 -9.82 0.07
N GLU A 48 -7.31 -10.86 -0.77
CA GLU A 48 -8.48 -11.44 -1.42
C GLU A 48 -9.53 -11.85 -0.39
N ALA A 49 -10.79 -11.47 -0.64
CA ALA A 49 -11.88 -11.64 0.30
C ALA A 49 -12.14 -13.12 0.63
N GLY A 50 -12.50 -13.39 1.89
CA GLY A 50 -12.79 -14.74 2.38
C GLY A 50 -11.55 -15.59 2.68
N PHE A 51 -10.34 -15.07 2.52
CA PHE A 51 -9.10 -15.80 2.83
C PHE A 51 -8.93 -16.13 4.32
N TYR A 52 -9.43 -15.28 5.22
CA TYR A 52 -9.31 -15.43 6.68
C TYR A 52 -10.60 -15.85 7.39
N GLU A 53 -11.68 -16.18 6.68
CA GLU A 53 -12.91 -16.72 7.28
C GLU A 53 -12.59 -18.06 8.00
N PRO A 54 -12.96 -18.24 9.28
CA PRO A 54 -13.88 -17.46 10.10
C PRO A 54 -13.23 -16.51 11.13
N TYR A 55 -11.92 -16.28 11.07
CA TYR A 55 -11.18 -15.58 12.12
C TYR A 55 -11.33 -14.04 12.09
N LEU A 56 -11.82 -13.48 10.99
CA LEU A 56 -11.99 -12.04 10.83
C LEU A 56 -13.39 -11.74 10.27
N SER A 57 -14.27 -11.20 11.11
CA SER A 57 -15.60 -10.74 10.73
C SER A 57 -15.58 -9.33 10.14
N CYS A 58 -16.43 -9.08 9.15
CA CYS A 58 -16.72 -7.74 8.65
C CYS A 58 -17.71 -7.02 9.56
N ASP A 59 -17.28 -6.66 10.77
CA ASP A 59 -18.16 -6.06 11.78
C ASP A 59 -17.88 -4.57 12.05
N ASN A 60 -16.83 -4.01 11.43
CA ASN A 60 -16.32 -2.65 11.68
C ASN A 60 -16.10 -2.37 13.18
N ALA A 61 -15.91 -3.40 13.99
CA ALA A 61 -15.65 -3.25 15.40
C ALA A 61 -14.16 -2.98 15.60
N CYS A 62 -13.87 -2.15 16.60
CA CYS A 62 -12.51 -2.04 17.10
C CYS A 62 -12.23 -3.22 18.04
N ASN A 63 -11.54 -4.22 17.51
CA ASN A 63 -11.31 -5.48 18.18
C ASN A 63 -9.91 -5.51 18.80
N ASP A 64 -9.78 -6.22 19.92
CA ASP A 64 -8.47 -6.60 20.45
C ASP A 64 -7.86 -7.65 19.54
N SER A 65 -6.76 -7.32 18.87
CA SER A 65 -5.99 -8.31 18.12
C SER A 65 -4.91 -8.98 18.98
N SER A 66 -4.43 -8.29 20.02
CA SER A 66 -3.57 -8.81 21.10
C SER A 66 -3.47 -7.81 22.26
N SER A 67 -2.74 -8.13 23.34
CA SER A 67 -2.69 -7.35 24.59
C SER A 67 -2.30 -5.87 24.44
N SER A 68 -1.71 -5.49 23.31
CA SER A 68 -1.26 -4.13 23.03
C SER A 68 -1.55 -3.65 21.61
N TRP A 69 -2.46 -4.34 20.89
CA TRP A 69 -2.84 -3.98 19.53
C TRP A 69 -4.36 -4.00 19.37
N LYS A 70 -4.86 -2.97 18.68
CA LYS A 70 -6.23 -2.91 18.20
C LYS A 70 -6.26 -3.12 16.70
N SER A 71 -7.28 -3.79 16.20
CA SER A 71 -7.54 -3.90 14.78
C SER A 71 -8.96 -3.46 14.45
N HIS A 72 -9.11 -2.91 13.25
CA HIS A 72 -10.39 -2.47 12.71
C HIS A 72 -10.49 -2.97 11.28
N ASN A 73 -11.49 -3.81 11.01
CA ASN A 73 -11.86 -4.12 9.63
C ASN A 73 -12.51 -2.87 9.04
N THR A 74 -11.89 -2.31 8.00
CA THR A 74 -12.28 -0.99 7.50
C THR A 74 -13.22 -1.10 6.30
N VAL A 75 -13.00 -2.11 5.45
CA VAL A 75 -13.78 -2.33 4.22
C VAL A 75 -13.71 -3.81 3.84
N CYS A 76 -14.85 -4.39 3.49
CA CYS A 76 -14.92 -5.78 3.04
C CYS A 76 -15.53 -5.87 1.65
N ASN A 77 -15.13 -6.90 0.91
CA ASN A 77 -15.58 -7.14 -0.45
C ASN A 77 -15.40 -5.94 -1.42
N SER A 78 -14.36 -5.12 -1.22
CA SER A 78 -14.06 -3.99 -2.11
C SER A 78 -13.30 -4.42 -3.36
N SER A 79 -13.55 -3.78 -4.50
CA SER A 79 -12.73 -3.97 -5.70
C SER A 79 -11.50 -3.05 -5.74
N ASP A 80 -11.39 -2.09 -4.82
CA ASP A 80 -10.33 -1.07 -4.82
C ASP A 80 -9.56 -1.04 -3.49
N TYR A 81 -8.60 -1.95 -3.36
CA TYR A 81 -7.75 -2.02 -2.18
C TYR A 81 -6.88 -0.76 -2.02
N LYS A 82 -6.51 -0.09 -3.11
CA LYS A 82 -5.64 1.10 -3.06
C LYS A 82 -6.42 2.27 -2.43
N GLU A 83 -7.67 2.48 -2.84
CA GLU A 83 -8.55 3.49 -2.24
C GLU A 83 -8.83 3.20 -0.76
N ASN A 84 -9.08 1.94 -0.40
CA ASN A 84 -9.30 1.55 0.99
C ASN A 84 -8.08 1.86 1.88
N ILE A 85 -6.88 1.48 1.44
CA ILE A 85 -5.65 1.75 2.17
C ILE A 85 -5.39 3.25 2.27
N ALA A 86 -5.57 3.99 1.17
CA ALA A 86 -5.43 5.45 1.16
C ALA A 86 -6.39 6.12 2.15
N THR A 87 -7.64 5.64 2.20
CA THR A 87 -8.67 6.14 3.14
C THR A 87 -8.26 5.89 4.59
N ALA A 88 -7.71 4.71 4.90
CA ALA A 88 -7.25 4.36 6.24
C ALA A 88 -6.08 5.24 6.72
N PHE A 89 -5.13 5.57 5.85
CA PHE A 89 -4.03 6.49 6.17
C PHE A 89 -4.44 7.97 6.13
N GLY A 90 -5.52 8.31 5.43
CA GLY A 90 -5.99 9.69 5.27
C GLY A 90 -4.92 10.58 4.64
N SER A 91 -4.47 11.60 5.39
CA SER A 91 -3.40 12.50 4.96
C SER A 91 -2.01 12.11 5.48
N ALA A 92 -1.86 10.96 6.12
CA ALA A 92 -0.54 10.49 6.55
C ALA A 92 0.26 9.99 5.35
N SER A 93 1.58 10.16 5.40
CA SER A 93 2.46 9.52 4.42
C SER A 93 2.59 8.03 4.72
N TYR A 94 2.61 7.20 3.69
CA TYR A 94 2.75 5.75 3.83
C TYR A 94 3.40 5.13 2.60
N LEU A 95 3.98 3.95 2.78
CA LEU A 95 4.45 3.10 1.69
C LEU A 95 3.43 2.00 1.43
N LEU A 96 3.00 1.85 0.18
CA LEU A 96 2.25 0.70 -0.29
C LEU A 96 3.21 -0.31 -0.91
N GLN A 97 3.25 -1.51 -0.34
CA GLN A 97 3.91 -2.68 -0.88
C GLN A 97 2.84 -3.65 -1.40
N GLY A 98 2.71 -3.76 -2.72
CA GLY A 98 1.81 -4.71 -3.38
C GLY A 98 2.55 -5.97 -3.79
N ALA A 99 2.05 -7.14 -3.39
CA ALA A 99 2.53 -8.45 -3.82
C ALA A 99 1.82 -8.91 -5.10
N PHE A 100 2.62 -9.33 -6.07
CA PHE A 100 2.17 -9.86 -7.34
C PHE A 100 2.84 -11.22 -7.60
N LYS A 101 2.28 -12.01 -8.51
CA LYS A 101 3.01 -13.14 -9.10
C LYS A 101 4.26 -12.64 -9.82
N SER A 102 5.13 -13.58 -10.18
CA SER A 102 6.38 -13.31 -10.92
C SER A 102 6.19 -12.57 -12.25
N ASP A 103 4.97 -12.54 -12.79
CA ASP A 103 4.61 -11.76 -13.98
C ASP A 103 4.35 -10.27 -13.70
N CYS A 104 4.29 -9.86 -12.43
CA CYS A 104 3.91 -8.51 -11.99
C CYS A 104 2.52 -8.04 -12.46
N GLU A 105 1.67 -8.96 -12.92
CA GLU A 105 0.34 -8.66 -13.42
C GLU A 105 -0.73 -9.16 -12.45
N ILE A 106 -0.50 -10.33 -11.85
CA ILE A 106 -1.52 -10.97 -11.03
C ILE A 106 -1.32 -10.59 -9.56
N PHE A 107 -2.15 -9.67 -9.07
CA PHE A 107 -2.17 -9.21 -7.68
C PHE A 107 -2.47 -10.37 -6.69
N ARG A 108 -1.86 -10.32 -5.51
CA ARG A 108 -1.98 -11.34 -4.46
C ARG A 108 -2.32 -10.77 -3.09
N GLY A 109 -1.93 -9.54 -2.83
CA GLY A 109 -2.19 -8.86 -1.57
C GLY A 109 -1.37 -7.59 -1.47
N ALA A 110 -1.69 -6.74 -0.52
CA ALA A 110 -0.95 -5.52 -0.27
C ALA A 110 -0.84 -5.25 1.23
N VAL A 111 0.22 -4.52 1.58
CA VAL A 111 0.35 -3.90 2.88
C VAL A 111 0.72 -2.43 2.70
N GLY A 112 0.01 -1.57 3.42
CA GLY A 112 0.35 -0.18 3.62
C GLY A 112 1.06 -0.03 4.97
N LEU A 113 2.19 0.67 4.96
CA LEU A 113 3.11 0.82 6.08
C LEU A 113 3.26 2.31 6.40
N ALA A 114 3.04 2.69 7.66
CA ALA A 114 3.04 4.09 8.08
C ALA A 114 4.45 4.69 7.96
N SER A 115 4.59 5.81 7.25
CA SER A 115 5.85 6.54 7.22
C SER A 115 6.01 7.38 8.49
N GLY A 116 7.19 7.33 9.10
CA GLY A 116 7.53 8.06 10.32
C GLY A 116 8.81 7.51 10.97
N ASP A 117 9.14 8.02 12.16
CA ASP A 117 10.43 7.75 12.80
C ASP A 117 10.66 6.27 13.10
N CYS A 118 9.87 5.63 13.97
CA CYS A 118 10.01 4.20 14.29
C CYS A 118 8.62 3.65 14.66
N GLN A 119 8.07 2.77 13.82
CA GLN A 119 6.69 2.30 13.93
C GLN A 119 6.67 0.80 14.26
N GLN A 120 5.91 0.39 15.26
CA GLN A 120 5.71 -1.05 15.48
C GLN A 120 4.74 -1.60 14.42
N VAL A 121 5.17 -2.60 13.66
CA VAL A 121 4.37 -3.19 12.55
C VAL A 121 4.02 -4.65 12.75
N ILE A 122 4.69 -5.33 13.67
CA ILE A 122 4.30 -6.67 14.13
C ILE A 122 4.37 -6.72 15.65
N MET A 123 3.37 -7.35 16.26
CA MET A 123 3.36 -7.63 17.69
C MET A 123 4.50 -8.57 18.10
N TYR A 124 4.73 -8.73 19.41
CA TYR A 124 5.68 -9.74 19.90
C TYR A 124 5.18 -11.14 19.52
N VAL A 125 6.01 -11.90 18.81
CA VAL A 125 5.78 -13.31 18.51
C VAL A 125 6.73 -14.13 19.35
N GLU A 126 6.19 -15.04 20.17
CA GLU A 126 6.97 -15.85 21.12
C GLU A 126 8.06 -16.65 20.41
N ASP A 127 7.74 -17.30 19.29
CA ASP A 127 8.67 -18.09 18.49
C ASP A 127 9.85 -17.26 17.95
N TRP A 128 9.64 -15.96 17.72
CA TRP A 128 10.69 -15.05 17.24
C TRP A 128 11.47 -14.42 18.40
N GLY A 129 10.83 -14.26 19.56
CA GLY A 129 11.41 -13.62 20.74
C GLY A 129 11.49 -12.09 20.65
N PHE A 130 10.77 -11.46 19.72
CA PHE A 130 10.73 -10.00 19.56
C PHE A 130 9.47 -9.50 18.84
N SER A 131 9.18 -8.20 19.00
CA SER A 131 8.30 -7.43 18.12
C SER A 131 9.09 -6.82 16.96
N VAL A 132 8.42 -6.56 15.83
CA VAL A 132 9.05 -5.92 14.68
C VAL A 132 8.62 -4.47 14.57
N TYR A 133 9.60 -3.60 14.43
CA TYR A 133 9.46 -2.17 14.18
C TYR A 133 10.02 -1.84 12.80
N GLU A 134 9.51 -0.81 12.16
CA GLU A 134 9.97 -0.33 10.86
C GLU A 134 10.36 1.14 10.90
N MET A 135 11.25 1.51 9.97
CA MET A 135 11.48 2.88 9.54
C MET A 135 11.38 2.93 8.02
N ILE A 136 10.58 3.87 7.52
CA ILE A 136 10.49 4.18 6.09
C ILE A 136 11.05 5.58 5.86
N GLN A 137 12.09 5.67 5.05
CA GLN A 137 12.76 6.92 4.76
C GLN A 137 12.81 7.18 3.25
N LEU A 138 12.25 8.31 2.82
CA LEU A 138 12.45 8.84 1.48
C LEU A 138 13.77 9.62 1.43
N GLU A 139 14.69 9.16 0.60
CA GLU A 139 16.03 9.73 0.49
C GLU A 139 16.06 10.91 -0.49
N ALA A 140 17.03 11.82 -0.30
CA ALA A 140 17.14 13.03 -1.12
C ALA A 140 17.41 12.77 -2.61
N ASN A 141 17.93 11.59 -2.96
CA ASN A 141 18.17 11.14 -4.33
C ASN A 141 16.93 10.51 -5.00
N GLY A 142 15.78 10.48 -4.30
CA GLY A 142 14.54 9.89 -4.80
C GLY A 142 14.43 8.37 -4.64
N THR A 143 15.34 7.72 -3.91
CA THR A 143 15.18 6.34 -3.48
C THR A 143 14.41 6.26 -2.17
N LEU A 144 13.94 5.07 -1.80
CA LEU A 144 13.28 4.84 -0.53
C LEU A 144 13.92 3.65 0.18
N SER A 145 14.19 3.80 1.47
CA SER A 145 14.69 2.71 2.32
C SER A 145 13.60 2.25 3.29
N VAL A 146 13.46 0.94 3.41
CA VAL A 146 12.64 0.28 4.44
C VAL A 146 13.59 -0.54 5.30
N ARG A 147 13.55 -0.33 6.61
CA ARG A 147 14.40 -1.02 7.58
C ARG A 147 13.59 -1.55 8.74
N TYR A 148 13.92 -2.73 9.22
CA TYR A 148 13.22 -3.41 10.30
C TYR A 148 14.09 -3.67 11.53
N PHE A 149 13.48 -3.56 12.70
CA PHE A 149 14.16 -3.53 13.99
C PHE A 149 13.43 -4.35 15.04
N ARG A 150 14.15 -4.72 16.10
CA ARG A 150 13.65 -5.54 17.23
C ARG A 150 13.34 -4.71 18.48
N ASP A 151 13.34 -3.39 18.37
CA ASP A 151 13.02 -2.49 19.48
C ASP A 151 12.40 -1.18 19.01
N GLN A 152 11.66 -0.56 19.92
CA GLN A 152 10.94 0.70 19.73
C GLN A 152 11.81 1.91 19.45
N ALA A 153 13.12 1.84 19.70
CA ALA A 153 14.04 2.92 19.39
C ALA A 153 14.67 2.74 17.99
N CYS A 154 14.31 1.65 17.29
CA CYS A 154 14.91 1.25 16.03
C CYS A 154 16.45 1.22 16.10
N ALA A 155 16.99 0.74 17.22
CA ALA A 155 18.44 0.69 17.46
C ALA A 155 19.06 -0.67 17.18
N ARG A 156 18.27 -1.76 17.23
CA ARG A 156 18.73 -3.14 16.98
C ARG A 156 18.09 -3.65 15.69
N PRO A 157 18.82 -3.63 14.57
CA PRO A 157 18.36 -4.20 13.31
C PRO A 157 17.89 -5.66 13.46
N MET A 158 16.96 -6.02 12.61
CA MET A 158 16.54 -7.40 12.43
C MET A 158 17.50 -8.12 11.49
N ASN A 159 18.09 -9.23 11.95
CA ASN A 159 18.93 -10.08 11.10
C ASN A 159 18.05 -11.19 10.49
N GLY A 160 17.34 -10.87 9.42
CA GLY A 160 16.47 -11.82 8.70
C GLY A 160 15.17 -11.18 8.24
N SER A 161 14.23 -12.03 7.83
CA SER A 161 12.87 -11.62 7.49
C SER A 161 11.87 -12.09 8.56
N ALA A 162 10.75 -11.40 8.66
CA ALA A 162 9.60 -11.80 9.48
C ALA A 162 8.34 -11.70 8.62
N THR A 163 7.42 -12.66 8.73
CA THR A 163 6.20 -12.63 7.91
C THR A 163 5.28 -11.50 8.38
N LEU A 164 5.11 -10.48 7.52
CA LEU A 164 4.23 -9.35 7.77
C LEU A 164 2.78 -9.72 7.42
N THR A 165 2.64 -10.42 6.30
CA THR A 165 1.42 -11.02 5.78
C THR A 165 1.75 -12.36 5.14
N PHE A 166 0.77 -13.21 4.84
CA PHE A 166 1.05 -14.49 4.15
C PHE A 166 1.66 -14.36 2.75
N GLN A 167 1.70 -13.15 2.15
CA GLN A 167 2.33 -12.87 0.85
C GLN A 167 3.57 -11.98 0.95
N ILE A 168 3.78 -11.34 2.10
CA ILE A 168 4.74 -10.24 2.26
C ILE A 168 5.54 -10.47 3.52
N ASP A 169 6.85 -10.55 3.36
CA ASP A 169 7.78 -10.57 4.47
C ASP A 169 8.35 -9.17 4.73
N ALA A 170 8.47 -8.81 6.00
CA ALA A 170 9.25 -7.70 6.49
C ALA A 170 10.73 -8.02 6.31
N GLN A 171 11.37 -7.38 5.33
CA GLN A 171 12.79 -7.51 5.03
C GLN A 171 13.39 -6.15 4.64
N ASP A 172 14.60 -5.86 5.12
CA ASP A 172 15.31 -4.62 4.77
C ASP A 172 15.43 -4.51 3.25
N THR A 173 14.93 -3.40 2.71
CA THR A 173 14.82 -3.20 1.26
C THR A 173 15.19 -1.78 0.88
N ASP A 174 16.01 -1.64 -0.16
CA ASP A 174 16.23 -0.38 -0.86
C ASP A 174 15.44 -0.38 -2.16
N VAL A 175 14.52 0.57 -2.28
CA VAL A 175 13.70 0.78 -3.46
C VAL A 175 14.35 1.89 -4.29
N THR A 176 14.89 1.50 -5.43
CA THR A 176 15.51 2.44 -6.37
C THR A 176 14.46 3.35 -7.00
N SER A 177 14.90 4.51 -7.50
CA SER A 177 13.99 5.53 -8.05
C SER A 177 13.24 5.06 -9.31
N ASP A 178 13.75 4.06 -10.02
CA ASP A 178 13.11 3.44 -11.19
C ASP A 178 12.04 2.41 -10.81
N LEU A 179 12.08 1.86 -9.58
CA LEU A 179 11.07 0.96 -9.03
C LEU A 179 10.01 1.71 -8.22
N LEU A 180 10.40 2.77 -7.52
CA LEU A 180 9.49 3.55 -6.69
C LEU A 180 8.44 4.26 -7.57
N ASN A 181 7.16 4.07 -7.25
CA ASN A 181 6.02 4.62 -7.98
C ASN A 181 5.94 4.17 -9.45
N SER A 182 6.58 3.04 -9.80
CA SER A 182 6.49 2.44 -11.13
C SER A 182 5.42 1.35 -11.17
N SER A 183 5.12 0.87 -12.38
CA SER A 183 4.27 -0.32 -12.59
C SER A 183 5.08 -1.62 -12.65
N THR A 184 6.38 -1.60 -12.34
CA THR A 184 7.25 -2.79 -12.38
C THR A 184 7.41 -3.36 -10.98
N CYS A 185 7.68 -4.66 -10.91
CA CYS A 185 7.99 -5.33 -9.67
C CYS A 185 9.50 -5.43 -9.49
N ASP A 186 9.94 -5.49 -8.24
CA ASP A 186 11.29 -5.89 -7.89
C ASP A 186 11.50 -7.40 -8.13
N ALA A 187 12.69 -7.89 -7.77
CA ALA A 187 13.06 -9.30 -7.92
C ALA A 187 12.21 -10.27 -7.07
N ASN A 188 11.48 -9.75 -6.07
CA ASN A 188 10.62 -10.53 -5.17
C ASN A 188 9.14 -10.46 -5.58
N GLY A 189 8.81 -9.78 -6.68
CA GLY A 189 7.43 -9.62 -7.13
C GLY A 189 6.68 -8.51 -6.39
N TYR A 190 7.38 -7.55 -5.78
CA TYR A 190 6.75 -6.42 -5.10
C TYR A 190 6.75 -5.15 -5.95
N ARG A 191 5.59 -4.49 -5.99
CA ARG A 191 5.45 -3.12 -6.50
C ARG A 191 5.41 -2.15 -5.33
N TRP A 192 6.14 -1.06 -5.46
CA TRP A 192 6.34 -0.08 -4.40
C TRP A 192 5.75 1.27 -4.79
N THR A 193 4.90 1.85 -3.95
CA THR A 193 4.35 3.19 -4.18
C THR A 193 4.38 3.98 -2.88
N TYR A 194 5.04 5.14 -2.88
CA TYR A 194 5.11 6.00 -1.71
C TYR A 194 4.16 7.17 -1.87
N PHE A 195 3.23 7.28 -0.91
CA PHE A 195 2.25 8.34 -0.86
C PHE A 195 2.72 9.37 0.15
N THR A 196 2.92 10.60 -0.31
CA THR A 196 3.07 11.75 0.58
C THR A 196 1.69 12.26 0.93
N GLY A 197 1.49 12.77 2.15
CA GLY A 197 0.21 13.25 2.70
C GLY A 197 -0.57 14.34 1.93
N ARG A 198 -0.23 14.60 0.66
CA ARG A 198 -0.85 15.59 -0.22
C ARG A 198 -1.35 15.07 -1.58
N SER A 199 -1.42 13.76 -1.83
CA SER A 199 -1.97 13.27 -3.10
C SER A 199 -2.81 12.01 -2.96
N SER A 200 -4.12 12.16 -2.81
CA SER A 200 -5.08 11.14 -3.24
C SER A 200 -5.52 11.49 -4.66
N SER A 201 -4.83 10.98 -5.68
CA SER A 201 -5.44 10.86 -7.01
C SER A 201 -6.05 9.47 -7.10
N SER A 202 -7.37 9.38 -6.99
CA SER A 202 -8.13 8.16 -7.23
C SER A 202 -8.11 7.85 -8.72
N THR A 203 -7.62 6.67 -9.10
CA THR A 203 -7.92 6.10 -10.42
C THR A 203 -9.10 5.17 -10.25
N GLN A 204 -10.33 5.70 -10.39
CA GLN A 204 -11.53 4.88 -10.37
C GLN A 204 -11.59 4.01 -11.63
N CYS A 205 -11.67 2.69 -11.45
CA CYS A 205 -12.00 1.75 -12.51
C CYS A 205 -13.52 1.80 -12.78
N PHE A 206 -13.95 2.55 -13.80
CA PHE A 206 -15.31 2.47 -14.29
C PHE A 206 -15.48 1.20 -15.14
N LEU A 207 -16.33 0.27 -14.69
CA LEU A 207 -16.82 -0.81 -15.54
C LEU A 207 -17.60 -0.19 -16.70
N VAL A 208 -17.08 -0.33 -17.93
CA VAL A 208 -17.83 0.02 -19.13
C VAL A 208 -18.91 -1.06 -19.33
N GLY A 209 -20.06 -0.82 -18.70
CA GLY A 209 -21.31 -1.45 -19.10
C GLY A 209 -21.57 -1.12 -20.57
N ASN A 210 -21.83 -2.18 -21.34
CA ASN A 210 -21.96 -2.14 -22.78
C ASN A 210 -23.24 -1.40 -23.21
N GLU A 211 -23.23 -0.07 -23.24
CA GLU A 211 -24.19 0.73 -24.02
C GLU A 211 -23.54 1.99 -24.62
N SER A 212 -23.32 1.93 -25.94
CA SER A 212 -23.34 2.99 -26.95
C SER A 212 -23.06 4.46 -26.53
N ARG A 213 -21.90 4.97 -26.98
CA ARG A 213 -21.61 6.35 -27.43
C ARG A 213 -21.94 7.52 -26.47
N LYS A 214 -20.89 8.14 -25.91
CA LYS A 214 -20.48 9.54 -26.23
C LYS A 214 -19.16 9.89 -25.53
N ASN A 215 -18.24 10.47 -26.31
CA ASN A 215 -16.97 11.05 -25.87
C ASN A 215 -17.12 11.87 -24.58
N THR A 216 -16.40 11.46 -23.54
CA THR A 216 -16.07 12.36 -22.42
C THR A 216 -14.55 12.33 -22.28
N PHE A 217 -13.90 13.39 -22.74
CA PHE A 217 -12.48 13.61 -22.50
C PHE A 217 -12.29 13.90 -21.00
N LEU A 218 -11.58 13.03 -20.29
CA LEU A 218 -11.16 13.29 -18.92
C LEU A 218 -10.07 14.36 -18.94
N LYS A 219 -10.35 15.52 -18.36
CA LYS A 219 -9.42 16.64 -18.25
C LYS A 219 -8.74 16.56 -16.87
N ILE A 220 -7.58 15.93 -16.80
CA ILE A 220 -6.75 15.94 -15.59
C ILE A 220 -6.10 17.33 -15.49
N SER A 221 -6.41 18.07 -14.43
CA SER A 221 -5.77 19.36 -14.14
C SER A 221 -4.74 19.14 -13.04
N TYR A 222 -3.46 19.27 -13.38
CA TYR A 222 -2.38 19.36 -12.41
C TYR A 222 -2.35 20.78 -11.85
N ILE A 223 -2.49 20.93 -10.53
CA ILE A 223 -2.11 22.16 -9.84
C ILE A 223 -0.78 21.87 -9.16
N ALA A 224 0.31 22.27 -9.82
CA ALA A 224 1.59 22.47 -9.15
C ALA A 224 1.51 23.81 -8.40
N ILE A 225 1.84 23.81 -7.11
CA ILE A 225 2.18 25.04 -6.37
C ILE A 225 3.68 24.99 -6.10
#